data_AF-A0A497JE68-F1
#
_entry.id   AF-A0A497JE68-F1
#
_cell.length_a   1.000
_cell.length_b   1.000
_cell.length_c   1.000
_cell.angle_alpha   90.00
_cell.angle_beta   90.00
_cell.angle_gamma   90.00
#
_symmetry.space_group_name_H-M   'P 1'
#
loop_
_entity.id
_entity.type
_entity.pdbx_description
1 polymer ?
#
loop_
_entity_poly.entity_id
_entity_poly.type
_entity_poly.pdbx_seq_one_letter_code
_entity_poly.pdbx_strand_id
1 'polypeptide(L)' 'MRKMTKFKNIPHKVKVILNAFNGEEKLTGREIARRINEMGYKVSEGHIKMFIYHYMLHKYLKKEVVRGVNYYFLAQ' A
#
# COMPACT_ATOMS: atom_id res chain seq x y z
N MET A 1 24.61 -4.64 -2.18
CA MET A 1 23.15 -4.75 -2.45
C MET A 1 22.41 -5.00 -1.14
N ARG A 2 21.45 -4.16 -0.74
CA ARG A 2 20.56 -4.47 0.40
C ARG A 2 19.74 -5.71 0.06
N LYS A 3 19.71 -6.70 0.95
CA LYS A 3 18.91 -7.93 0.78
C LYS A 3 17.43 -7.54 0.81
N MET A 4 16.76 -7.61 -0.34
CA MET A 4 15.33 -7.28 -0.43
C MET A 4 14.51 -8.34 0.31
N THR A 5 13.61 -7.89 1.18
CA THR A 5 12.75 -8.77 1.98
C THR A 5 11.50 -9.14 1.18
N LYS A 6 11.16 -10.43 1.15
CA LYS A 6 9.88 -10.90 0.58
C LYS A 6 8.76 -10.70 1.61
N PHE A 7 7.55 -10.44 1.14
CA PHE A 7 6.38 -10.50 2.01
C PHE A 7 6.14 -11.91 2.54
N LYS A 8 5.90 -12.02 3.85
CA LYS A 8 5.66 -13.30 4.51
C LYS A 8 4.18 -13.73 4.46
N ASN A 9 3.31 -13.03 5.20
CA ASN A 9 1.89 -13.39 5.36
C ASN A 9 0.97 -12.17 5.27
N ILE A 10 -0.35 -12.37 5.31
CA ILE A 10 -1.36 -11.31 5.19
C ILE A 10 -1.20 -10.23 6.28
N PRO A 11 -1.14 -10.55 7.59
CA PRO A 11 -0.96 -9.53 8.63
C PRO A 11 0.30 -8.68 8.44
N HIS A 12 1.40 -9.32 8.06
CA HIS A 12 2.65 -8.61 7.76
C HIS A 12 2.49 -7.67 6.56
N LYS A 13 1.83 -8.10 5.49
CA LYS A 13 1.54 -7.26 4.32
C LYS A 13 0.67 -6.05 4.69
N VAL A 14 -0.38 -6.27 5.49
CA VAL A 14 -1.24 -5.18 6.00
C VAL A 14 -0.39 -4.16 6.76
N LYS A 15 0.42 -4.60 7.73
CA LYS A 15 1.29 -3.71 8.51
C LYS A 15 2.25 -2.90 7.63
N VAL A 16 2.91 -3.55 6.67
CA VAL A 16 3.86 -2.87 5.77
C VAL A 16 3.15 -1.84 4.89
N ILE A 17 1.96 -2.15 4.37
CA ILE A 17 1.18 -1.20 3.56
C ILE A 17 0.72 -0.02 4.41
N LEU A 18 0.27 -0.23 5.64
CA LEU A 18 -0.12 0.86 6.54
C LEU A 18 1.07 1.77 6.88
N ASN A 19 2.25 1.20 7.09
CA ASN A 19 3.47 1.97 7.33
C ASN A 19 3.91 2.83 6.13
N ALA A 20 3.32 2.65 4.94
CA ALA A 20 3.59 3.51 3.79
C ALA A 20 2.91 4.88 3.90
N PHE A 21 1.94 5.02 4.81
CA PHE A 21 1.19 6.25 5.06
C PHE A 21 1.74 6.99 6.28
N ASN A 22 1.70 8.32 6.21
CA ASN A 22 2.09 9.30 7.21
C ASN A 22 0.92 10.28 7.39
N GLY A 23 0.29 10.26 8.56
CA GLY A 23 -0.83 11.16 8.87
C GLY A 23 -2.03 10.97 7.93
N GLU A 24 -2.60 12.07 7.46
CA GLU A 24 -3.84 12.10 6.66
C GLU A 24 -3.61 12.18 5.14
N GLU A 25 -2.44 11.74 4.68
CA GLU A 25 -2.12 11.80 3.25
C GLU A 25 -2.93 10.80 2.41
N LYS A 26 -3.01 11.10 1.11
CA LYS A 26 -3.62 10.24 0.11
C LYS A 26 -2.57 9.79 -0.89
N LEU A 27 -2.46 8.48 -1.11
CA LEU A 27 -1.43 7.90 -1.96
C LEU A 27 -2.04 7.10 -3.10
N THR A 28 -1.45 7.23 -4.28
CA THR A 28 -1.72 6.31 -5.39
C THR A 28 -1.09 4.95 -5.13
N GLY A 29 -1.58 3.92 -5.83
CA GLY A 29 -0.97 2.58 -5.75
C GLY A 29 0.52 2.57 -6.12
N ARG A 30 0.94 3.46 -7.04
CA ARG A 30 2.34 3.64 -7.43
C ARG A 30 3.19 4.20 -6.28
N GLU A 31 2.69 5.20 -5.56
CA GLU A 31 3.41 5.82 -4.44
C GLU A 31 3.53 4.86 -3.25
N ILE A 32 2.47 4.11 -2.94
CA ILE A 32 2.50 3.06 -1.92
C ILE A 32 3.57 2.02 -2.28
N ALA A 33 3.57 1.53 -3.52
CA ALA A 33 4.59 0.57 -3.97
C ALA A 33 6.01 1.15 -3.89
N ARG A 34 6.20 2.41 -4.29
CA ARG A 34 7.51 3.09 -4.19
C ARG A 34 8.01 3.11 -2.75
N ARG A 35 7.19 3.58 -1.80
CA ARG A 35 7.56 3.66 -0.38
C ARG A 35 7.84 2.30 0.24
N ILE A 36 7.04 1.29 -0.09
CA ILE A 36 7.29 -0.09 0.35
C ILE A 36 8.62 -0.61 -0.21
N ASN A 37 8.96 -0.28 -1.46
CA ASN A 37 10.26 -0.64 -2.03
C ASN A 37 11.42 0.08 -1.32
N GLU A 38 11.25 1.36 -0.94
CA GLU A 38 12.22 2.13 -0.15
C GLU A 38 12.44 1.55 1.25
N MET A 39 11.42 0.92 1.85
CA MET A 39 11.53 0.14 3.09
C MET A 39 12.30 -1.19 2.94
N GLY A 40 12.74 -1.53 1.72
CA GLY A 40 13.53 -2.73 1.44
C GLY A 40 12.71 -3.96 1.03
N TYR A 41 11.44 -3.79 0.65
CA TYR A 41 10.64 -4.84 0.03
C TYR A 41 10.75 -4.79 -1.50
N LYS A 42 10.29 -5.85 -2.18
CA LYS A 42 10.19 -5.86 -3.66
C LYS A 42 8.75 -6.11 -4.07
N VAL A 43 8.05 -5.07 -4.51
CA VAL A 43 6.62 -5.10 -4.82
C VAL A 43 6.30 -4.29 -6.06
N SER A 44 5.30 -4.73 -6.82
CA SER A 44 4.74 -3.97 -7.93
C SER A 44 3.47 -3.25 -7.52
N GLU A 45 3.16 -2.15 -8.19
CA GLU A 45 1.90 -1.42 -8.02
C GLU A 45 0.68 -2.33 -8.21
N GLY A 46 0.68 -3.19 -9.23
CA GLY A 46 -0.42 -4.12 -9.48
C GLY A 46 -0.67 -5.06 -8.30
N HIS A 47 0.38 -5.62 -7.70
CA HIS A 47 0.25 -6.46 -6.50
C HIS A 47 -0.28 -5.69 -5.30
N ILE A 48 0.15 -4.43 -5.11
CA ILE A 48 -0.36 -3.56 -4.04
C ILE A 48 -1.83 -3.26 -4.24
N LYS A 49 -2.24 -2.84 -5.45
CA LYS A 49 -3.65 -2.55 -5.77
C LYS A 49 -4.55 -3.77 -5.54
N MET A 50 -4.13 -4.93 -6.03
CA MET A 50 -4.87 -6.19 -5.83
C MET A 50 -4.99 -6.55 -4.35
N PHE A 51 -3.88 -6.46 -3.60
CA PHE A 51 -3.90 -6.78 -2.17
C PHE A 51 -4.78 -5.81 -1.37
N ILE A 52 -4.69 -4.51 -1.66
CA ILE A 52 -5.55 -3.50 -1.03
C ILE A 52 -7.02 -3.81 -1.31
N TYR A 53 -7.37 -4.08 -2.57
CA TYR A 53 -8.74 -4.38 -2.96
C TYR A 53 -9.33 -5.58 -2.20
N HIS A 54 -8.59 -6.69 -2.09
CA HIS A 54 -9.10 -7.90 -1.47
C HIS A 54 -9.05 -7.91 0.07
N TYR A 55 -8.06 -7.26 0.68
CA TYR A 55 -7.78 -7.45 2.11
C TYR A 55 -7.84 -6.17 2.95
N MET A 56 -7.79 -4.98 2.34
CA MET A 56 -7.62 -3.74 3.10
C MET A 56 -8.68 -2.68 2.87
N LEU A 57 -9.32 -2.68 1.70
CA LEU A 57 -10.34 -1.69 1.39
C LEU A 57 -11.51 -1.80 2.37
N HIS A 58 -12.08 -0.65 2.75
CA HIS A 58 -13.14 -0.47 3.75
C HIS A 58 -12.76 -0.79 5.20
N LYS A 59 -11.87 -1.76 5.44
CA LYS A 59 -11.42 -2.14 6.78
C LYS A 59 -10.29 -1.26 7.32
N TYR A 60 -9.29 -0.98 6.48
CA TYR A 60 -8.10 -0.22 6.87
C TYR A 60 -7.87 1.01 5.99
N LEU A 61 -8.32 0.94 4.73
CA LEU A 61 -8.15 2.01 3.75
C LEU A 61 -9.49 2.38 3.12
N LYS A 62 -9.69 3.68 2.90
CA LYS A 62 -10.70 4.21 2.00
C LYS A 62 -10.04 4.57 0.66
N LYS A 63 -10.85 4.75 -0.37
CA LYS A 63 -10.39 5.20 -1.70
C LYS A 63 -11.24 6.35 -2.21
N GLU A 64 -10.62 7.21 -3.00
CA GLU A 64 -11.28 8.19 -3.84
C GLU A 64 -10.73 8.12 -5.26
N VAL A 65 -11.57 8.48 -6.23
CA VAL A 65 -11.18 8.53 -7.64
C VAL A 65 -11.09 9.98 -8.06
N VAL A 66 -9.89 10.43 -8.44
CA VAL A 66 -9.66 11.79 -8.93
C VAL A 66 -9.13 11.68 -10.36
N ARG A 67 -9.90 12.16 -11.34
CA ARG A 67 -9.56 12.10 -12.78
C ARG A 67 -9.15 10.69 -13.25
N GLY A 68 -9.87 9.67 -12.77
CA GLY A 68 -9.61 8.26 -13.10
C GLY A 68 -8.46 7.61 -12.34
N VAL A 69 -7.79 8.34 -11.43
CA VAL A 69 -6.72 7.81 -10.58
C VAL A 69 -7.27 7.46 -9.21
N ASN A 70 -6.98 6.24 -8.74
CA ASN A 70 -7.31 5.80 -7.40
C ASN A 70 -6.29 6.34 -6.39
N TYR A 71 -6.77 7.14 -5.44
CA TYR A 71 -6.06 7.57 -4.24
C TYR A 71 -6.59 6.79 -3.04
N TYR A 72 -5.69 6.23 -2.25
CA TYR A 72 -6.00 5.50 -1.02
C TYR A 72 -5.59 6.33 0.19
N PHE A 73 -6.33 6.20 1.29
CA PHE A 73 -6.05 6.88 2.55
C PHE A 73 -6.54 6.07 3.74
N LEU A 74 -5.98 6.30 4.92
CA LEU A 74 -6.31 5.56 6.14
C LEU A 74 -7.81 5.70 6.47
N ALA A 75 -8.44 4.58 6.81
CA ALA A 75 -9.78 4.60 7.38
C ALA A 75 -9.67 5.06 8.84
N GLN A 76 -10.20 6.25 9.14
CA GLN A 76 -10.49 6.71 10.50
C GLN A 76 -11.54 5.81 11.16
#